data_AF-A0A8H4VXH6-F1
#
_entry.id   AF-A0A8H4VXH6-F1
#
_cell.length_a   1.000
_cell.length_b   1.000
_cell.length_c   1.000
_cell.angle_alpha   90.00
_cell.angle_beta   90.00
_cell.angle_gamma   90.00
#
_symmetry.space_group_name_H-M   'P 1'
#
loop_
_entity.id
_entity.type
_entity.pdbx_description
1 polymer ?
#
loop_
_entity_poly.entity_id
_entity_poly.type
_entity_poly.pdbx_seq_one_letter_code
_entity_poly.pdbx_strand_id
1 'polypeptide(L)'
;MAIPSLPRACLLAGIALWWNATFVQCQNHITPNLPLSFLFDWNSPDQPFPVPVTEQCETIHVKWSRSSATGPNPTAPYYLQLYTSNFIQPFVVPAGSGLSFDYTVPFAPGTLYQICMFDKFGNTGGCQDTYTVIPSSSGPPTCNNVTFVEQLKVDPTVDNGPMSQYGFVDQCTDISVRPTSGRPPYTLTVAPALHPPYNITSPDYQPINWTVSLSWASSFFVSLADSNGSMWSFGPLHAGSGGTTGCLTGFPSPKTIKPSVAVGTGIGGLAAGLIIGALVAFILLRRHVSNRFLHLSSRPGSPEPTMTEQEPTSTARGDRVVNPPSSLGWSPITSISSPIQRRQDSTVRPFMIPRSDRQTSEVAQSNAALARTASAVSQDPGTNSQVYVIHHDSTISPVTIFHQSGTEIVELPPRYPHRLSTQNEDPREDDNAGGNRAQPTDRGIILNEPRRPGEARKPVHTRMQNFPR
;
A
#
# COMPACT_ATOMS: atom_id res chain seq x y z
N MET A 1 -2.93 -20.40 69.29
CA MET A 1 -4.05 -19.71 68.61
C MET A 1 -3.59 -19.37 67.21
N ALA A 2 -3.94 -20.21 66.23
CA ALA A 2 -3.43 -20.13 64.86
C ALA A 2 -4.26 -19.14 64.04
N ILE A 3 -3.59 -18.13 63.45
CA ILE A 3 -4.19 -17.10 62.61
C ILE A 3 -4.43 -17.72 61.22
N PRO A 4 -5.67 -17.73 60.68
CA PRO A 4 -5.91 -18.32 59.37
C PRO A 4 -5.36 -17.40 58.27
N SER A 5 -4.32 -17.87 57.59
CA SER A 5 -3.75 -17.28 56.39
C SER A 5 -4.69 -17.49 55.19
N LEU A 6 -5.61 -16.55 54.97
CA LEU A 6 -6.39 -16.43 53.72
C LEU A 6 -5.75 -15.35 52.80
N PRO A 7 -5.94 -15.44 51.47
CA PRO A 7 -4.84 -15.81 50.59
C PRO A 7 -4.38 -14.61 49.77
N ARG A 8 -3.10 -14.23 49.91
CA ARG A 8 -2.42 -13.29 48.99
C ARG A 8 -2.49 -13.74 47.52
N ALA A 9 -2.75 -15.02 47.26
CA ALA A 9 -2.89 -15.60 45.92
C ALA A 9 -4.12 -15.09 45.14
N CYS A 10 -5.26 -14.79 45.78
CA CYS A 10 -6.46 -14.36 45.04
C CYS A 10 -6.38 -12.91 44.55
N LEU A 11 -5.68 -12.03 45.28
CA LEU A 11 -5.54 -10.62 44.89
C LEU A 11 -4.61 -10.45 43.68
N LEU A 12 -3.52 -11.23 43.63
CA LEU A 12 -2.58 -11.25 42.51
C LEU A 12 -3.21 -11.87 41.25
N ALA A 13 -4.06 -12.90 41.41
CA ALA A 13 -4.77 -13.50 40.29
C ALA A 13 -5.77 -12.53 39.62
N GLY A 14 -6.45 -11.69 40.40
CA GLY A 14 -7.39 -10.69 39.87
C GLY A 14 -6.71 -9.59 39.06
N ILE A 15 -5.55 -9.09 39.52
CA ILE A 15 -4.77 -8.06 38.81
C ILE A 15 -4.19 -8.63 37.50
N ALA A 16 -3.72 -9.88 37.51
CA ALA A 16 -3.20 -10.54 36.30
C ALA A 16 -4.29 -10.79 35.24
N LEU A 17 -5.52 -11.14 35.65
CA LEU A 17 -6.64 -11.33 34.72
C LEU A 17 -7.11 -10.01 34.08
N TRP A 18 -7.11 -8.90 34.84
CA TRP A 18 -7.52 -7.59 34.33
C TRP A 18 -6.47 -6.96 33.38
N TRP A 19 -5.18 -7.20 33.65
CA TRP A 19 -4.09 -6.78 32.76
C TRP A 19 -4.12 -7.52 31.42
N ASN A 20 -4.55 -8.78 31.38
CA ASN A 20 -4.64 -9.54 30.13
C ASN A 20 -5.91 -9.24 29.30
N ALA A 21 -7.01 -8.80 29.93
CA ALA A 21 -8.28 -8.58 29.24
C ALA A 21 -8.39 -7.22 28.48
N THR A 22 -7.51 -6.26 28.75
CA THR A 22 -7.63 -4.89 28.19
C THR A 22 -6.71 -4.59 27.01
N PHE A 23 -5.76 -5.46 26.69
CA PHE A 23 -4.96 -5.33 25.47
C PHE A 23 -5.63 -6.12 24.35
N VAL A 24 -6.68 -5.53 23.75
CA VAL A 24 -7.06 -5.89 22.38
C VAL A 24 -5.89 -5.45 21.50
N GLN A 25 -4.92 -6.35 21.32
CA GLN A 25 -3.83 -6.14 20.39
C GLN A 25 -4.43 -6.13 19.00
N CYS A 26 -4.71 -4.95 18.46
CA CYS A 26 -4.98 -4.80 17.05
C CYS A 26 -3.67 -5.07 16.30
N GLN A 27 -3.31 -6.34 16.13
CA GLN A 27 -2.18 -6.76 15.32
C GLN A 27 -2.43 -6.28 13.89
N ASN A 28 -1.60 -5.35 13.42
CA ASN A 28 -1.56 -5.02 12.00
C ASN A 28 -0.97 -6.22 11.29
N HIS A 29 -1.82 -6.98 10.60
CA HIS A 29 -1.36 -8.06 9.75
C HIS A 29 -0.76 -7.46 8.48
N ILE A 30 0.57 -7.30 8.47
CA ILE A 30 1.30 -6.89 7.27
C ILE A 30 1.39 -8.11 6.37
N THR A 31 0.73 -8.06 5.22
CA THR A 31 0.83 -9.11 4.21
C THR A 31 2.13 -8.89 3.42
N PRO A 32 3.12 -9.81 3.50
CA PRO A 32 4.35 -9.65 2.75
C PRO A 32 4.12 -9.89 1.24
N ASN A 33 5.02 -9.36 0.43
CA ASN A 33 5.13 -9.71 -0.99
C ASN A 33 5.35 -11.22 -1.15
N LEU A 34 4.79 -11.80 -2.21
CA LEU A 34 5.20 -13.14 -2.61
C LEU A 34 6.67 -13.13 -3.04
N PRO A 35 7.49 -14.10 -2.60
CA PRO A 35 8.88 -14.18 -3.01
C PRO A 35 8.98 -14.51 -4.50
N LEU A 36 9.75 -13.71 -5.25
CA LEU A 36 10.04 -13.97 -6.66
C LEU A 36 10.75 -15.31 -6.81
N SER A 37 10.19 -16.18 -7.64
CA SER A 37 10.75 -17.52 -7.92
C SER A 37 11.48 -17.58 -9.25
N PHE A 38 11.17 -16.65 -10.14
CA PHE A 38 11.83 -16.43 -11.42
C PHE A 38 11.63 -14.97 -11.83
N LEU A 39 12.30 -14.55 -12.91
CA LEU A 39 12.08 -13.28 -13.57
C LEU A 39 11.73 -13.54 -15.03
N PHE A 40 10.94 -12.65 -15.60
CA PHE A 40 10.55 -12.70 -17.00
C PHE A 40 10.62 -11.31 -17.61
N ASP A 41 10.75 -11.24 -18.93
CA ASP A 41 10.70 -10.01 -19.72
C ASP A 41 10.37 -10.37 -21.17
N TRP A 42 10.08 -9.36 -21.99
CA TRP A 42 9.90 -9.50 -23.44
C TRP A 42 10.54 -8.33 -24.19
N ASN A 43 11.48 -7.64 -23.55
CA ASN A 43 12.17 -6.54 -24.21
C ASN A 43 13.06 -7.09 -25.32
N SER A 44 13.15 -6.36 -26.42
CA SER A 44 14.13 -6.71 -27.45
C SER A 44 15.54 -6.65 -26.85
N PRO A 45 16.44 -7.61 -27.13
CA PRO A 45 17.82 -7.57 -26.65
C PRO A 45 18.57 -6.28 -27.04
N ASP A 46 18.16 -5.65 -28.14
CA ASP A 46 18.76 -4.40 -28.65
C ASP A 46 18.16 -3.14 -28.01
N GLN A 47 17.14 -3.30 -27.15
CA GLN A 47 16.44 -2.20 -26.52
C GLN A 47 16.98 -1.97 -25.09
N PRO A 48 17.66 -0.82 -24.83
CA PRO A 48 18.29 -0.58 -23.53
C PRO A 48 17.29 -0.33 -22.41
N PHE A 49 16.07 0.13 -22.73
CA PHE A 49 15.04 0.47 -21.76
C PHE A 49 13.68 -0.02 -22.23
N PRO A 50 12.87 -0.66 -21.36
CA PRO A 50 11.51 -1.05 -21.71
C PRO A 50 10.70 0.19 -22.09
N VAL A 51 9.98 0.09 -23.21
CA VAL A 51 8.98 1.09 -23.61
C VAL A 51 7.63 0.44 -23.33
N PRO A 52 6.82 0.97 -22.39
CA PRO A 52 5.58 0.34 -21.93
C PRO A 52 4.44 0.54 -22.94
N VAL A 53 4.68 0.20 -24.20
CA VAL A 53 3.76 0.33 -25.32
C VAL A 53 3.84 -0.92 -26.17
N THR A 54 2.70 -1.42 -26.60
CA THR A 54 2.61 -2.49 -27.60
C THR A 54 1.58 -2.14 -28.66
N GLU A 55 1.78 -2.60 -29.89
CA GLU A 55 0.76 -2.51 -30.93
C GLU A 55 -0.36 -3.54 -30.73
N GLN A 56 -1.57 -3.21 -31.21
CA GLN A 56 -2.65 -4.17 -31.30
C GLN A 56 -2.27 -5.34 -32.22
N CYS A 57 -2.46 -6.57 -31.75
CA CYS A 57 -2.01 -7.82 -32.38
C CYS A 57 -0.50 -7.97 -32.52
N GLU A 58 0.29 -7.16 -31.83
CA GLU A 58 1.73 -7.42 -31.69
C GLU A 58 1.94 -8.76 -31.00
N THR A 59 2.92 -9.53 -31.47
CA THR A 59 3.38 -10.72 -30.78
C THR A 59 4.61 -10.37 -29.96
N ILE A 60 4.46 -10.39 -28.63
CA ILE A 60 5.57 -10.20 -27.70
C ILE A 60 6.23 -11.54 -27.37
N HIS A 61 7.56 -11.55 -27.33
CA HIS A 61 8.37 -12.74 -27.09
C HIS A 61 8.75 -12.84 -25.62
N VAL A 62 7.86 -13.41 -24.80
CA VAL A 62 8.07 -13.54 -23.36
C VAL A 62 9.12 -14.61 -23.08
N LYS A 63 10.15 -14.28 -22.32
CA LYS A 63 11.20 -15.20 -21.86
C LYS A 63 11.33 -15.12 -20.35
N TRP A 64 11.64 -16.25 -19.72
CA TRP A 64 11.83 -16.29 -18.28
C TRP A 64 12.92 -17.24 -17.84
N SER A 65 13.52 -16.92 -16.69
CA SER A 65 14.53 -17.75 -16.07
C SER A 65 14.57 -17.47 -14.57
N ARG A 66 15.20 -18.37 -13.80
CA ARG A 66 15.35 -18.12 -12.36
C ARG A 66 16.18 -16.86 -12.06
N SER A 67 17.26 -16.65 -12.81
CA SER A 67 18.18 -15.53 -12.61
C SER A 67 18.52 -15.31 -11.12
N SER A 68 18.32 -14.10 -10.59
CA SER A 68 18.60 -13.71 -9.20
C SER A 68 17.47 -13.99 -8.20
N ALA A 69 16.40 -14.67 -8.62
CA ALA A 69 15.22 -14.92 -7.79
C ALA A 69 15.53 -15.86 -6.61
N THR A 70 15.13 -15.43 -5.40
CA THR A 70 15.43 -16.12 -4.13
C THR A 70 14.27 -16.97 -3.59
N GLY A 71 13.12 -16.94 -4.24
CA GLY A 71 11.94 -17.71 -3.86
C GLY A 71 12.06 -19.20 -4.14
N PRO A 72 10.95 -19.96 -3.93
CA PRO A 72 10.86 -21.37 -4.25
C PRO A 72 11.29 -21.71 -5.68
N ASN A 73 11.69 -22.97 -5.92
CA ASN A 73 12.06 -23.40 -7.26
C ASN A 73 10.81 -23.39 -8.16
N PRO A 74 10.82 -22.64 -9.27
CA PRO A 74 9.67 -22.59 -10.15
C PRO A 74 9.43 -23.94 -10.81
N THR A 75 8.16 -24.34 -10.92
CA THR A 75 7.76 -25.63 -11.49
C THR A 75 6.68 -25.47 -12.55
N ALA A 76 6.99 -25.87 -13.78
CA ALA A 76 6.05 -25.91 -14.90
C ALA A 76 4.77 -26.77 -14.61
N PRO A 77 3.64 -26.48 -15.31
CA PRO A 77 3.48 -25.44 -16.33
C PRO A 77 3.40 -24.02 -15.76
N TYR A 78 3.67 -23.05 -16.62
CA TYR A 78 3.56 -21.63 -16.35
C TYR A 78 2.30 -21.05 -17.00
N TYR A 79 1.80 -19.95 -16.43
CA TYR A 79 0.71 -19.18 -17.00
C TYR A 79 0.95 -17.68 -16.81
N LEU A 80 0.44 -16.91 -17.77
CA LEU A 80 0.35 -15.45 -17.70
C LEU A 80 -1.04 -15.10 -17.16
N GLN A 81 -1.08 -14.24 -16.16
CA GLN A 81 -2.30 -13.60 -15.69
C GLN A 81 -2.28 -12.14 -16.12
N LEU A 82 -3.23 -11.75 -16.96
CA LEU A 82 -3.30 -10.43 -17.56
C LEU A 82 -4.43 -9.63 -16.95
N TYR A 83 -4.07 -8.48 -16.40
CA TYR A 83 -5.01 -7.47 -15.92
C TYR A 83 -5.18 -6.40 -16.98
N THR A 84 -6.38 -5.86 -17.14
CA THR A 84 -6.67 -4.85 -18.15
C THR A 84 -7.59 -3.77 -17.61
N SER A 85 -7.53 -2.59 -18.20
CA SER A 85 -8.38 -1.46 -17.86
C SER A 85 -9.79 -1.52 -18.46
N ASN A 86 -10.01 -2.40 -19.44
CA ASN A 86 -11.28 -2.49 -20.16
C ASN A 86 -12.14 -3.69 -19.74
N PHE A 87 -11.59 -4.62 -18.97
CA PHE A 87 -12.30 -5.80 -18.48
C PHE A 87 -12.17 -5.93 -16.96
N ILE A 88 -13.29 -6.24 -16.32
CA ILE A 88 -13.38 -6.47 -14.86
C ILE A 88 -13.08 -7.93 -14.47
N GLN A 89 -12.33 -8.61 -15.33
CA GLN A 89 -11.91 -9.98 -15.15
C GLN A 89 -10.52 -10.15 -15.78
N PRO A 90 -9.59 -10.85 -15.11
CA PRO A 90 -8.28 -11.12 -15.66
C PRO A 90 -8.34 -12.27 -16.68
N PHE A 91 -7.39 -12.27 -17.61
CA PHE A 91 -7.18 -13.38 -18.55
C PHE A 91 -6.10 -14.30 -18.03
N VAL A 92 -6.28 -15.61 -18.17
CA VAL A 92 -5.24 -16.61 -17.84
C VAL A 92 -4.82 -17.31 -19.11
N VAL A 93 -3.56 -17.15 -19.49
CA VAL A 93 -2.99 -17.70 -20.72
C VAL A 93 -1.97 -18.78 -20.35
N PRO A 94 -2.18 -20.05 -20.73
CA PRO A 94 -1.24 -21.12 -20.44
C PRO A 94 0.02 -20.95 -21.30
N ALA A 95 1.16 -20.64 -20.67
CA ALA A 95 2.46 -20.50 -21.34
C ALA A 95 3.17 -21.86 -21.52
N GLY A 96 2.69 -22.90 -20.85
CA GLY A 96 3.18 -24.27 -21.00
C GLY A 96 4.41 -24.57 -20.15
N SER A 97 5.24 -25.53 -20.56
CA SER A 97 6.41 -25.99 -19.78
C SER A 97 7.75 -25.43 -20.27
N GLY A 98 7.74 -24.56 -21.27
CA GLY A 98 8.93 -23.93 -21.82
C GLY A 98 9.53 -22.86 -20.90
N LEU A 99 10.53 -22.14 -21.43
CA LEU A 99 11.10 -20.93 -20.83
C LEU A 99 10.93 -19.69 -21.74
N SER A 100 10.13 -19.86 -22.78
CA SER A 100 9.75 -18.83 -23.74
C SER A 100 8.34 -19.08 -24.24
N PHE A 101 7.60 -18.00 -24.53
CA PHE A 101 6.24 -18.05 -25.02
C PHE A 101 5.93 -16.80 -25.85
N ASP A 102 5.33 -17.02 -27.01
CA ASP A 102 4.89 -15.93 -27.88
C ASP A 102 3.44 -15.60 -27.56
N TYR A 103 3.21 -14.37 -27.10
CA TYR A 103 1.89 -13.87 -26.74
C TYR A 103 1.45 -12.79 -27.71
N THR A 104 0.30 -12.99 -28.36
CA THR A 104 -0.30 -11.96 -29.23
C THR A 104 -1.23 -11.06 -28.40
N VAL A 105 -0.98 -9.76 -28.40
CA VAL A 105 -1.74 -8.74 -27.64
C VAL A 105 -3.13 -8.51 -28.28
N PRO A 106 -4.23 -8.98 -27.67
CA PRO A 106 -5.55 -9.05 -28.32
C PRO A 106 -6.44 -7.84 -28.04
N PHE A 107 -5.92 -6.85 -27.33
CA PHE A 107 -6.71 -5.75 -26.80
C PHE A 107 -6.84 -4.60 -27.80
N ALA A 108 -7.91 -3.81 -27.68
CA ALA A 108 -8.12 -2.62 -28.50
C ALA A 108 -7.14 -1.48 -28.10
N PRO A 109 -6.83 -0.55 -29.01
CA PRO A 109 -6.01 0.63 -28.69
C PRO A 109 -6.60 1.45 -27.53
N GLY A 110 -5.72 2.02 -26.70
CA GLY A 110 -6.07 2.73 -25.47
C GLY A 110 -6.30 1.82 -24.26
N THR A 111 -6.27 0.49 -24.42
CA THR A 111 -6.29 -0.43 -23.27
C THR A 111 -4.96 -0.34 -22.52
N LEU A 112 -5.03 -0.18 -21.20
CA LEU A 112 -3.89 -0.39 -20.31
C LEU A 112 -3.93 -1.83 -19.81
N TYR A 113 -2.81 -2.54 -19.85
CA TYR A 113 -2.74 -3.91 -19.34
C TYR A 113 -1.44 -4.18 -18.59
N GLN A 114 -1.47 -5.16 -17.71
CA GLN A 114 -0.32 -5.60 -16.93
C GLN A 114 -0.26 -7.13 -16.95
N ILE A 115 0.92 -7.69 -17.16
CA ILE A 115 1.15 -9.14 -17.11
C ILE A 115 1.85 -9.49 -15.81
N CYS A 116 1.26 -10.42 -15.06
CA CYS A 116 1.92 -11.15 -13.98
C CYS A 116 2.11 -12.60 -14.41
N MET A 117 3.22 -13.22 -14.01
CA MET A 117 3.52 -14.59 -14.38
C MET A 117 3.59 -15.49 -13.15
N PHE A 118 3.08 -16.70 -13.29
CA PHE A 118 3.03 -17.69 -12.21
C PHE A 118 3.34 -19.09 -12.74
N ASP A 119 3.81 -19.95 -11.84
CA ASP A 119 3.95 -21.38 -12.08
C ASP A 119 2.73 -22.17 -11.56
N LYS A 120 2.69 -23.49 -11.76
CA LYS A 120 1.53 -24.31 -11.36
C LYS A 120 1.21 -24.32 -9.88
N PHE A 121 2.17 -23.94 -9.04
CA PHE A 121 2.02 -23.90 -7.58
C PHE A 121 1.73 -22.47 -7.09
N GLY A 122 1.53 -21.52 -7.99
CA GLY A 122 1.30 -20.11 -7.65
C GLY A 122 2.57 -19.37 -7.27
N ASN A 123 3.76 -19.95 -7.48
CA ASN A 123 5.00 -19.20 -7.31
C ASN A 123 5.11 -18.16 -8.42
N THR A 124 5.41 -16.91 -8.05
CA THR A 124 5.34 -15.78 -8.98
C THR A 124 6.69 -15.46 -9.62
N GLY A 125 6.64 -15.06 -10.89
CA GLY A 125 7.71 -14.38 -11.61
C GLY A 125 7.70 -12.85 -11.43
N GLY A 126 6.78 -12.35 -10.61
CA GLY A 126 6.48 -10.93 -10.46
C GLY A 126 5.43 -10.43 -11.45
N CYS A 127 5.29 -9.11 -11.49
CA CYS A 127 4.47 -8.41 -12.46
C CYS A 127 5.31 -7.38 -13.21
N GLN A 128 5.00 -7.19 -14.48
CA GLN A 128 5.66 -6.20 -15.32
C GLN A 128 5.04 -4.81 -15.12
N ASP A 129 5.57 -3.83 -15.85
CA ASP A 129 4.97 -2.51 -15.93
C ASP A 129 3.57 -2.57 -16.57
N THR A 130 2.82 -1.47 -16.47
CA THR A 130 1.56 -1.30 -17.18
C THR A 130 1.83 -0.82 -18.60
N TYR A 131 1.44 -1.61 -19.59
CA TYR A 131 1.63 -1.32 -21.00
C TYR A 131 0.37 -0.68 -21.60
N THR A 132 0.57 0.26 -22.51
CA THR A 132 -0.50 0.88 -23.30
C THR A 132 -0.57 0.25 -24.68
N VAL A 133 -1.77 -0.12 -25.12
CA VAL A 133 -1.97 -0.64 -26.47
C VAL A 133 -2.18 0.50 -27.45
N ILE A 134 -1.40 0.55 -28.52
CA ILE A 134 -1.54 1.51 -29.61
C ILE A 134 -2.10 0.84 -30.88
N PRO A 135 -2.66 1.61 -31.83
CA PRO A 135 -3.09 1.05 -33.12
C PRO A 135 -1.94 0.36 -33.85
N SER A 136 -2.25 -0.74 -34.56
CA SER A 136 -1.24 -1.41 -35.40
C SER A 136 -0.76 -0.50 -36.52
N SER A 137 0.55 -0.51 -36.77
CA SER A 137 1.17 0.19 -37.90
C SER A 137 0.97 -0.54 -39.24
N SER A 138 0.63 -1.83 -39.20
CA SER A 138 0.55 -2.72 -40.37
C SER A 138 -0.84 -2.87 -41.02
N GLY A 139 -1.85 -2.11 -40.57
CA GLY A 139 -3.22 -2.15 -41.12
C GLY A 139 -4.25 -2.76 -40.17
N PRO A 140 -5.47 -3.11 -40.65
CA PRO A 140 -6.56 -3.57 -39.80
C PRO A 140 -6.19 -4.89 -39.09
N PRO A 141 -6.07 -4.89 -37.75
CA PRO A 141 -5.55 -6.03 -37.02
C PRO A 141 -6.56 -7.17 -36.91
N THR A 142 -6.12 -8.42 -37.13
CA THR A 142 -6.88 -9.64 -36.81
C THR A 142 -6.20 -10.38 -35.66
N CYS A 143 -6.73 -10.22 -34.45
CA CYS A 143 -6.24 -10.92 -33.26
C CYS A 143 -7.05 -12.19 -32.99
N ASN A 144 -6.43 -13.17 -32.36
CA ASN A 144 -7.17 -14.32 -31.81
C ASN A 144 -8.08 -13.87 -30.65
N ASN A 145 -9.27 -14.44 -30.58
CA ASN A 145 -10.17 -14.21 -29.46
C ASN A 145 -9.58 -14.78 -28.17
N VAL A 146 -9.65 -13.99 -27.09
CA VAL A 146 -9.33 -14.44 -25.74
C VAL A 146 -10.55 -15.06 -25.07
N THR A 147 -10.32 -16.11 -24.29
CA THR A 147 -11.36 -16.75 -23.49
C THR A 147 -11.50 -16.04 -22.14
N PHE A 148 -12.72 -15.65 -21.82
CA PHE A 148 -13.10 -15.11 -20.52
C PHE A 148 -13.33 -16.27 -19.53
N VAL A 149 -12.89 -16.08 -18.29
CA VAL A 149 -13.21 -17.01 -17.19
C VAL A 149 -14.62 -16.71 -16.66
N GLU A 150 -15.10 -17.44 -15.66
CA GLU A 150 -16.36 -17.09 -15.02
C GLU A 150 -16.19 -15.84 -14.15
N GLN A 151 -17.11 -14.88 -14.29
CA GLN A 151 -16.99 -13.59 -13.60
C GLN A 151 -17.51 -13.69 -12.17
N LEU A 152 -16.64 -13.36 -11.20
CA LEU A 152 -17.02 -13.23 -9.80
C LEU A 152 -17.71 -11.88 -9.56
N LYS A 153 -18.79 -11.86 -8.76
CA LYS A 153 -19.44 -10.62 -8.33
C LYS A 153 -18.81 -10.15 -7.03
N VAL A 154 -18.40 -8.88 -7.00
CA VAL A 154 -17.64 -8.29 -5.90
C VAL A 154 -18.19 -6.89 -5.63
N ASP A 155 -18.21 -6.50 -4.36
CA ASP A 155 -18.49 -5.14 -3.90
C ASP A 155 -17.19 -4.52 -3.36
N PRO A 156 -16.46 -3.76 -4.19
CA PRO A 156 -15.21 -3.11 -3.80
C PRO A 156 -15.48 -1.69 -3.26
N THR A 157 -14.99 -1.42 -2.07
CA THR A 157 -15.08 -0.10 -1.44
C THR A 157 -13.71 0.38 -0.95
N VAL A 158 -13.62 1.70 -0.84
CA VAL A 158 -12.53 2.44 -0.21
C VAL A 158 -13.14 3.39 0.81
N ASP A 159 -12.32 4.06 1.61
CA ASP A 159 -12.79 4.92 2.71
C ASP A 159 -13.82 6.00 2.30
N ASN A 160 -13.80 6.46 1.04
CA ASN A 160 -14.72 7.48 0.51
C ASN A 160 -15.90 6.92 -0.32
N GLY A 161 -16.10 5.60 -0.38
CA GLY A 161 -17.23 4.98 -1.07
C GLY A 161 -16.85 3.87 -2.05
N PRO A 162 -17.64 3.63 -3.10
CA PRO A 162 -17.33 2.64 -4.13
C PRO A 162 -16.01 2.96 -4.84
N MET A 163 -15.23 1.92 -5.12
CA MET A 163 -13.95 2.08 -5.80
C MET A 163 -14.14 2.53 -7.27
N SER A 164 -13.34 3.50 -7.72
CA SER A 164 -13.28 3.91 -9.13
C SER A 164 -12.18 3.16 -9.87
N GLN A 165 -12.44 2.73 -11.11
CA GLN A 165 -11.53 1.88 -11.89
C GLN A 165 -10.17 2.51 -12.16
N TYR A 166 -10.13 3.83 -12.26
CA TYR A 166 -8.92 4.64 -12.45
C TYR A 166 -8.67 5.55 -11.25
N GLY A 167 -9.16 5.14 -10.07
CA GLY A 167 -9.09 5.93 -8.86
C GLY A 167 -7.67 6.04 -8.30
N PHE A 168 -7.43 7.17 -7.63
CA PHE A 168 -6.29 7.33 -6.75
C PHE A 168 -6.73 6.98 -5.33
N VAL A 169 -6.23 5.86 -4.81
CA VAL A 169 -6.50 5.43 -3.44
C VAL A 169 -5.39 5.97 -2.56
N ASP A 170 -5.75 6.62 -1.46
CA ASP A 170 -4.79 7.22 -0.57
C ASP A 170 -3.84 6.19 0.04
N GLN A 171 -2.57 6.57 0.16
CA GLN A 171 -1.61 5.75 0.88
C GLN A 171 -2.11 5.56 2.32
N CYS A 172 -1.90 4.36 2.85
CA CYS A 172 -2.31 3.98 4.19
C CYS A 172 -3.82 4.07 4.45
N THR A 173 -4.64 4.04 3.40
CA THR A 173 -6.09 3.81 3.51
C THR A 173 -6.43 2.36 3.18
N ASP A 174 -7.57 1.89 3.69
CA ASP A 174 -7.99 0.52 3.49
C ASP A 174 -8.84 0.39 2.21
N ILE A 175 -8.49 -0.61 1.41
CA ILE A 175 -9.34 -1.16 0.37
C ILE A 175 -10.10 -2.33 0.97
N SER A 176 -11.42 -2.35 0.85
CA SER A 176 -12.27 -3.45 1.27
C SER A 176 -12.90 -4.13 0.07
N VAL A 177 -12.67 -5.43 -0.08
CA VAL A 177 -13.17 -6.23 -1.19
C VAL A 177 -14.06 -7.33 -0.65
N ARG A 178 -15.38 -7.25 -0.92
CA ARG A 178 -16.34 -8.26 -0.46
C ARG A 178 -16.87 -9.12 -1.61
N PRO A 179 -16.66 -10.44 -1.59
CA PRO A 179 -17.32 -11.33 -2.56
C PRO A 179 -18.83 -11.35 -2.32
N THR A 180 -19.62 -11.29 -3.40
CA THR A 180 -21.08 -11.46 -3.38
C THR A 180 -21.55 -12.72 -4.12
N SER A 181 -20.62 -13.46 -4.72
CA SER A 181 -20.84 -14.78 -5.35
C SER A 181 -19.61 -15.69 -5.20
N GLY A 182 -19.60 -16.85 -5.87
CA GLY A 182 -18.49 -17.81 -5.85
C GLY A 182 -18.46 -18.71 -4.62
N ARG A 183 -17.37 -19.46 -4.43
CA ARG A 183 -17.14 -20.32 -3.25
C ARG A 183 -15.78 -20.05 -2.59
N PRO A 184 -15.70 -20.05 -1.24
CA PRO A 184 -14.43 -19.93 -0.55
C PRO A 184 -13.51 -21.16 -0.76
N PRO A 185 -12.21 -21.05 -0.45
CA PRO A 185 -11.51 -19.83 -0.03
C PRO A 185 -11.43 -18.79 -1.16
N TYR A 186 -11.53 -17.52 -0.78
CA TYR A 186 -11.30 -16.38 -1.67
C TYR A 186 -9.86 -15.92 -1.55
N THR A 187 -9.23 -15.58 -2.66
CA THR A 187 -7.88 -15.03 -2.69
C THR A 187 -7.92 -13.64 -3.31
N LEU A 188 -7.69 -12.61 -2.50
CA LEU A 188 -7.43 -11.25 -2.96
C LEU A 188 -5.96 -11.15 -3.35
N THR A 189 -5.72 -10.82 -4.61
CA THR A 189 -4.39 -10.53 -5.14
C THR A 189 -4.27 -9.04 -5.41
N VAL A 190 -3.21 -8.43 -4.89
CA VAL A 190 -2.80 -7.06 -5.23
C VAL A 190 -1.56 -7.16 -6.09
N ALA A 191 -1.59 -6.60 -7.29
CA ALA A 191 -0.55 -6.72 -8.31
C ALA A 191 0.00 -5.33 -8.68
N PRO A 192 1.03 -4.83 -7.98
CA PRO A 192 1.66 -3.57 -8.33
C PRO A 192 2.57 -3.71 -9.57
N ALA A 193 2.69 -2.64 -10.35
CA ALA A 193 3.62 -2.56 -11.48
C ALA A 193 5.07 -2.79 -11.02
N LEU A 194 5.83 -3.59 -11.77
CA LEU A 194 7.25 -3.88 -11.53
C LEU A 194 7.57 -4.49 -10.14
N HIS A 195 6.58 -5.11 -9.50
CA HIS A 195 6.73 -5.72 -8.17
C HIS A 195 6.09 -7.12 -8.12
N PRO A 196 6.46 -7.94 -7.14
CA PRO A 196 5.74 -9.17 -6.85
C PRO A 196 4.33 -8.87 -6.34
N PRO A 197 3.32 -9.70 -6.66
CA PRO A 197 1.99 -9.56 -6.10
C PRO A 197 1.93 -10.00 -4.63
N TYR A 198 0.85 -9.57 -3.96
CA TYR A 198 0.46 -9.98 -2.61
C TYR A 198 -0.78 -10.87 -2.69
N ASN A 199 -0.87 -11.89 -1.84
CA ASN A 199 -2.08 -12.73 -1.73
C ASN A 199 -2.61 -12.70 -0.29
N ILE A 200 -3.91 -12.41 -0.16
CA ILE A 200 -4.65 -12.45 1.10
C ILE A 200 -5.81 -13.44 0.92
N THR A 201 -5.88 -14.46 1.75
CA THR A 201 -6.93 -15.49 1.65
C THR A 201 -7.99 -15.30 2.73
N SER A 202 -9.24 -15.53 2.36
CA SER A 202 -10.38 -15.57 3.29
C SER A 202 -11.13 -16.89 3.15
N PRO A 203 -11.47 -17.56 4.26
CA PRO A 203 -12.26 -18.80 4.22
C PRO A 203 -13.76 -18.56 4.03
N ASP A 204 -14.23 -17.31 3.98
CA ASP A 204 -15.66 -16.97 3.97
C ASP A 204 -15.97 -15.70 3.13
N TYR A 205 -17.24 -15.30 3.13
CA TYR A 205 -17.74 -14.13 2.39
C TYR A 205 -17.48 -12.78 3.09
N GLN A 206 -16.65 -12.74 4.15
CA GLN A 206 -16.34 -11.49 4.82
C GLN A 206 -15.49 -10.58 3.92
N PRO A 207 -15.61 -9.25 4.08
CA PRO A 207 -14.75 -8.32 3.36
C PRO A 207 -13.27 -8.58 3.66
N ILE A 208 -12.45 -8.66 2.62
CA ILE A 208 -11.00 -8.74 2.72
C ILE A 208 -10.48 -7.31 2.68
N ASN A 209 -9.83 -6.88 3.77
CA ASN A 209 -9.30 -5.53 3.88
C ASN A 209 -7.78 -5.55 3.61
N TRP A 210 -7.32 -4.62 2.79
CA TRP A 210 -5.90 -4.40 2.52
C TRP A 210 -5.58 -2.91 2.63
N THR A 211 -4.60 -2.57 3.46
CA THR A 211 -4.10 -1.20 3.57
C THR A 211 -3.13 -0.91 2.43
N VAL A 212 -3.37 0.17 1.67
CA VAL A 212 -2.50 0.60 0.56
C VAL A 212 -1.11 0.95 1.08
N SER A 213 -0.18 0.03 0.90
CA SER A 213 1.21 0.11 1.39
C SER A 213 2.20 0.31 0.24
N LEU A 214 1.75 0.96 -0.84
CA LEU A 214 2.54 1.26 -2.02
C LEU A 214 3.06 2.70 -2.01
N SER A 215 4.18 2.94 -2.70
CA SER A 215 4.74 4.29 -2.87
C SER A 215 3.83 5.16 -3.74
N TRP A 216 3.99 6.48 -3.65
CA TRP A 216 3.14 7.44 -4.34
C TRP A 216 3.24 7.23 -5.85
N ALA A 217 2.11 7.37 -6.54
CA ALA A 217 1.89 7.12 -7.96
C ALA A 217 2.18 5.69 -8.45
N SER A 218 2.41 4.72 -7.55
CA SER A 218 2.49 3.32 -7.95
C SER A 218 1.15 2.87 -8.54
N SER A 219 1.17 2.39 -9.78
CA SER A 219 0.02 1.75 -10.39
C SER A 219 -0.09 0.29 -9.94
N PHE A 220 -1.31 -0.18 -9.77
CA PHE A 220 -1.57 -1.57 -9.39
C PHE A 220 -2.96 -2.02 -9.84
N PHE A 221 -3.13 -3.33 -9.98
CA PHE A 221 -4.43 -3.97 -10.11
C PHE A 221 -4.77 -4.73 -8.83
N VAL A 222 -6.07 -4.90 -8.60
CA VAL A 222 -6.59 -5.82 -7.59
C VAL A 222 -7.43 -6.89 -8.26
N SER A 223 -7.38 -8.11 -7.78
CA SER A 223 -8.25 -9.18 -8.24
C SER A 223 -8.68 -10.09 -7.12
N LEU A 224 -9.90 -10.63 -7.23
CA LEU A 224 -10.43 -11.63 -6.32
C LEU A 224 -10.71 -12.90 -7.10
N ALA A 225 -10.12 -14.01 -6.67
CA ALA A 225 -10.40 -15.35 -7.18
C ALA A 225 -11.13 -16.17 -6.12
N ASP A 226 -12.06 -17.01 -6.55
CA ASP A 226 -12.69 -18.01 -5.70
C ASP A 226 -12.04 -19.40 -5.89
N SER A 227 -12.48 -20.41 -5.13
CA SER A 227 -11.91 -21.75 -5.20
C SER A 227 -12.28 -22.55 -6.45
N ASN A 228 -13.27 -22.09 -7.22
CA ASN A 228 -13.66 -22.69 -8.51
C ASN A 228 -12.92 -22.06 -9.70
N GLY A 229 -12.13 -21.01 -9.47
CA GLY A 229 -11.42 -20.27 -10.51
C GLY A 229 -12.23 -19.13 -11.14
N SER A 230 -13.39 -18.78 -10.57
CA SER A 230 -14.12 -17.57 -10.94
C SER A 230 -13.35 -16.35 -10.45
N MET A 231 -13.22 -15.34 -11.29
CA MET A 231 -12.37 -14.19 -11.01
C MET A 231 -13.05 -12.86 -11.30
N TRP A 232 -12.61 -11.86 -10.55
CA TRP A 232 -12.91 -10.44 -10.73
C TRP A 232 -11.60 -9.65 -10.66
N SER A 233 -11.48 -8.58 -11.41
CA SER A 233 -10.35 -7.65 -11.31
C SER A 233 -10.78 -6.21 -11.50
N PHE A 234 -9.93 -5.29 -11.02
CA PHE A 234 -10.17 -3.87 -11.10
C PHE A 234 -8.84 -3.10 -11.14
N GLY A 235 -8.82 -2.02 -11.92
CA GLY A 235 -7.65 -1.17 -12.13
C GLY A 235 -7.51 -0.68 -13.57
N PRO A 236 -6.39 0.00 -13.90
CA PRO A 236 -5.29 0.30 -12.99
C PRO A 236 -5.67 1.36 -11.95
N LEU A 237 -5.47 1.03 -10.68
CA LEU A 237 -5.54 1.95 -9.55
C LEU A 237 -4.19 2.60 -9.33
N HIS A 238 -4.18 3.73 -8.64
CA HIS A 238 -2.95 4.45 -8.31
C HIS A 238 -2.88 4.73 -6.81
N ALA A 239 -1.72 4.55 -6.21
CA ALA A 239 -1.50 4.93 -4.83
C ALA A 239 -1.23 6.45 -4.73
N GLY A 240 -1.96 7.15 -3.87
CA GLY A 240 -1.68 8.54 -3.49
C GLY A 240 -2.73 9.56 -3.92
N SER A 241 -3.48 10.10 -2.95
CA SER A 241 -4.32 11.30 -3.09
C SER A 241 -3.98 12.37 -2.02
N GLY A 242 -2.80 12.27 -1.40
CA GLY A 242 -2.36 13.16 -0.32
C GLY A 242 -2.60 12.63 1.11
N GLY A 243 -2.98 11.36 1.27
CA GLY A 243 -3.09 10.68 2.55
C GLY A 243 -1.78 10.53 3.33
N THR A 244 -1.86 9.99 4.53
CA THR A 244 -0.70 9.79 5.40
C THR A 244 0.22 8.70 4.83
N THR A 245 1.54 8.85 4.98
CA THR A 245 2.54 7.85 4.56
C THR A 245 3.03 6.94 5.70
N GLY A 246 2.38 7.00 6.86
CA GLY A 246 2.86 6.37 8.10
C GLY A 246 3.04 4.84 8.00
N CYS A 247 2.18 4.16 7.26
CA CYS A 247 2.26 2.71 7.04
C CYS A 247 3.47 2.28 6.17
N LEU A 248 4.05 3.19 5.39
CA LEU A 248 5.17 2.90 4.49
C LEU A 248 6.52 2.91 5.20
N THR A 249 6.58 3.54 6.37
CA THR A 249 7.84 3.76 7.10
C THR A 249 8.43 2.49 7.70
N GLY A 250 7.77 1.32 7.56
CA GLY A 250 8.23 0.02 8.09
C GLY A 250 8.19 -0.08 9.61
N PHE A 251 8.15 1.06 10.31
CA PHE A 251 7.78 1.12 11.70
C PHE A 251 6.27 1.01 11.78
N PRO A 252 5.72 0.15 12.66
CA PRO A 252 4.32 0.23 13.00
C PRO A 252 4.12 1.64 13.54
N SER A 253 3.62 2.55 12.69
CA SER A 253 3.21 3.88 13.13
C SER A 253 2.35 3.62 14.35
N PRO A 254 2.70 4.16 15.53
CA PRO A 254 1.90 3.94 16.71
C PRO A 254 0.51 4.40 16.30
N LYS A 255 -0.44 3.46 16.17
CA LYS A 255 -1.79 3.77 15.70
C LYS A 255 -2.19 5.00 16.50
N THR A 256 -2.35 6.15 15.83
CA THR A 256 -2.81 7.35 16.51
C THR A 256 -4.20 6.98 16.98
N ILE A 257 -4.29 6.51 18.23
CA ILE A 257 -5.53 6.04 18.83
C ILE A 257 -6.47 7.22 18.65
N LYS A 258 -7.59 7.01 17.92
CA LYS A 258 -8.59 8.07 17.70
C LYS A 258 -8.80 8.76 19.05
N PRO A 259 -8.64 10.09 19.17
CA PRO A 259 -8.63 10.77 20.46
C PRO A 259 -9.84 10.38 21.33
N SER A 260 -10.98 10.10 20.70
CA SER A 260 -12.19 9.58 21.34
C SER A 260 -12.02 8.24 22.08
N VAL A 261 -11.25 7.29 21.54
CA VAL A 261 -10.97 5.99 22.18
C VAL A 261 -9.97 6.16 23.32
N ALA A 262 -8.97 7.02 23.17
CA ALA A 262 -8.02 7.34 24.24
C ALA A 262 -8.72 8.03 25.42
N VAL A 263 -9.63 8.98 25.16
CA VAL A 263 -10.42 9.66 26.19
C VAL A 263 -11.42 8.70 26.84
N GLY A 264 -12.10 7.86 26.05
CA GLY A 264 -13.07 6.89 26.56
C GLY A 264 -12.45 5.82 27.47
N THR A 265 -11.29 5.29 27.10
CA THR A 265 -10.54 4.33 27.93
C THR A 265 -9.99 4.97 29.20
N GLY A 266 -9.56 6.23 29.14
CA GLY A 266 -9.15 7.00 30.32
C GLY A 266 -10.28 7.17 31.34
N ILE A 267 -11.45 7.62 30.91
CA ILE A 267 -12.60 7.85 31.81
C ILE A 267 -13.17 6.52 32.33
N GLY A 268 -13.32 5.53 31.46
CA GLY A 268 -13.83 4.20 31.84
C GLY A 268 -12.89 3.49 32.84
N GLY A 269 -11.58 3.60 32.63
CA GLY A 269 -10.57 3.08 33.56
C GLY A 269 -10.61 3.78 34.92
N LEU A 270 -10.80 5.11 34.95
CA LEU A 270 -10.92 5.88 36.19
C LEU A 270 -12.20 5.51 36.97
N ALA A 271 -13.35 5.42 36.28
CA ALA A 271 -14.61 5.06 36.91
C ALA A 271 -14.59 3.63 37.45
N ALA A 272 -14.13 2.66 36.64
CA ALA A 272 -13.99 1.27 37.06
C ALA A 272 -12.98 1.13 38.21
N GLY A 273 -11.84 1.82 38.12
CA GLY A 273 -10.82 1.86 39.17
C GLY A 273 -11.33 2.43 40.47
N LEU A 274 -12.15 3.49 40.43
CA LEU A 274 -12.76 4.10 41.61
C LEU A 274 -13.78 3.17 42.26
N ILE A 275 -14.63 2.51 41.47
CA ILE A 275 -15.61 1.54 41.99
C ILE A 275 -14.89 0.36 42.67
N ILE A 276 -13.89 -0.22 42.00
CA ILE A 276 -13.12 -1.34 42.57
C ILE A 276 -12.36 -0.89 43.82
N GLY A 277 -11.73 0.28 43.79
CA GLY A 277 -11.01 0.86 44.93
C GLY A 277 -11.92 1.11 46.13
N ALA A 278 -13.11 1.68 45.92
CA ALA A 278 -14.11 1.90 46.96
C ALA A 278 -14.61 0.57 47.56
N LEU A 279 -14.82 -0.45 46.74
CA LEU A 279 -15.28 -1.77 47.17
C LEU A 279 -14.22 -2.48 48.03
N VAL A 280 -12.94 -2.40 47.64
CA VAL A 280 -11.81 -2.92 48.43
C VAL A 280 -11.67 -2.16 49.74
N ALA A 281 -11.73 -0.82 49.72
CA ALA A 281 -11.67 0.01 50.92
C ALA A 281 -12.81 -0.32 51.90
N PHE A 282 -14.03 -0.49 51.38
CA PHE A 282 -15.20 -0.87 52.17
C PHE A 282 -15.03 -2.23 52.87
N ILE A 283 -14.52 -3.25 52.15
CA ILE A 283 -14.25 -4.58 52.72
C ILE A 283 -13.20 -4.51 53.84
N LEU A 284 -12.12 -3.73 53.65
CA LEU A 284 -11.07 -3.56 54.65
C LEU A 284 -11.58 -2.82 55.90
N LEU A 285 -12.38 -1.75 55.71
CA LEU A 285 -12.99 -1.01 56.82
C LEU A 285 -13.95 -1.89 57.62
N ARG A 286 -14.78 -2.71 56.95
CA ARG A 286 -15.72 -3.62 57.62
C ARG A 286 -14.99 -4.69 58.44
N ARG A 287 -13.86 -5.21 57.96
CA ARG A 287 -12.99 -6.12 58.73
C ARG A 287 -12.37 -5.43 59.95
N HIS A 288 -11.91 -4.20 59.80
CA HIS A 288 -11.23 -3.49 60.88
C HIS A 288 -12.16 -3.10 62.04
N VAL A 289 -13.44 -2.82 61.75
CA VAL A 289 -14.46 -2.55 62.78
C VAL A 289 -14.84 -3.83 63.55
N SER A 290 -14.95 -4.98 62.87
CA SER A 290 -15.26 -6.26 63.52
C SER A 290 -14.18 -6.69 64.53
N ASN A 291 -12.91 -6.40 64.25
CA ASN A 291 -11.81 -6.77 65.14
C ASN A 291 -11.68 -5.87 66.38
N ARG A 292 -12.31 -4.68 66.39
CA ARG A 292 -12.33 -3.82 67.59
C ARG A 292 -13.35 -4.26 68.64
N PHE A 293 -14.28 -5.16 68.31
CA PHE A 293 -15.29 -5.62 69.28
C PHE A 293 -14.81 -6.80 70.17
N LEU A 294 -13.65 -7.40 69.88
CA LEU A 294 -13.13 -8.55 70.66
C LEU A 294 -11.94 -8.20 71.56
N HIS A 295 -11.58 -6.92 71.71
CA HIS A 295 -10.42 -6.49 72.51
C HIS A 295 -10.77 -5.67 73.76
N LEU A 296 -11.88 -6.01 74.42
CA LEU A 296 -12.31 -5.47 75.73
C LEU A 296 -12.34 -6.56 76.83
N SER A 297 -11.38 -7.48 76.81
CA SER A 297 -11.04 -8.31 77.98
C SER A 297 -9.57 -8.19 78.31
N SER A 298 -9.24 -7.10 78.99
CA SER A 298 -7.95 -6.87 79.65
C SER A 298 -7.94 -7.66 80.96
N ARG A 299 -7.13 -8.73 81.04
CA ARG A 299 -6.74 -9.34 82.32
C ARG A 299 -5.30 -8.92 82.63
N PRO A 300 -5.04 -8.24 83.76
CA PRO A 300 -3.70 -7.83 84.15
C PRO A 300 -3.02 -8.91 85.01
N GLY A 301 -1.70 -9.06 84.84
CA GLY A 301 -0.83 -9.67 85.84
C GLY A 301 0.07 -10.78 85.29
N SER A 302 1.34 -10.46 85.02
CA SER A 302 2.47 -10.93 85.83
C SER A 302 3.79 -10.60 85.12
N PRO A 303 4.76 -9.95 85.79
CA PRO A 303 6.13 -9.85 85.32
C PRO A 303 6.94 -11.02 85.89
N GLU A 304 7.87 -11.60 85.13
CA GLU A 304 9.21 -11.88 85.65
C GLU A 304 10.22 -12.19 84.52
N PRO A 305 11.51 -11.89 84.76
CA PRO A 305 12.59 -11.89 83.79
C PRO A 305 13.55 -13.08 83.96
N THR A 306 14.34 -13.40 82.93
CA THR A 306 15.76 -13.86 83.03
C THR A 306 16.31 -13.98 81.60
N MET A 307 17.36 -13.24 81.21
CA MET A 307 18.80 -13.62 81.22
C MET A 307 19.04 -14.99 80.57
N THR A 308 20.02 -15.28 79.72
CA THR A 308 21.36 -14.75 79.38
C THR A 308 21.73 -15.50 78.06
N GLU A 309 22.65 -15.07 77.19
CA GLU A 309 24.07 -15.49 77.14
C GLU A 309 24.49 -15.32 75.65
N GLN A 310 25.35 -14.38 75.26
CA GLN A 310 26.83 -14.48 75.19
C GLN A 310 27.30 -15.49 74.11
N GLU A 311 27.59 -15.05 72.87
CA GLU A 311 28.88 -14.54 72.30
C GLU A 311 29.49 -15.60 71.33
N PRO A 312 30.59 -15.35 70.59
CA PRO A 312 30.69 -15.65 69.17
C PRO A 312 31.71 -16.78 68.94
N THR A 313 32.05 -17.11 67.69
CA THR A 313 33.43 -17.23 67.18
C THR A 313 33.43 -17.91 65.80
N SER A 314 34.34 -17.41 64.96
CA SER A 314 34.72 -17.82 63.62
C SER A 314 35.35 -19.21 63.51
N THR A 315 35.32 -19.81 62.31
CA THR A 315 36.40 -20.58 61.64
C THR A 315 35.83 -21.13 60.32
N ALA A 316 36.30 -20.70 59.15
CA ALA A 316 37.49 -21.14 58.42
C ALA A 316 37.41 -22.57 57.82
N ARG A 317 37.40 -22.59 56.47
CA ARG A 317 38.19 -23.44 55.57
C ARG A 317 37.82 -24.93 55.42
N GLY A 318 37.64 -25.37 54.16
CA GLY A 318 37.67 -26.80 53.80
C GLY A 318 37.22 -27.11 52.38
N ASP A 319 38.19 -27.27 51.48
CA ASP A 319 38.06 -27.73 50.09
C ASP A 319 37.52 -29.17 49.93
N ARG A 320 36.83 -29.43 48.80
CA ARG A 320 36.96 -30.59 47.86
C ARG A 320 35.74 -30.61 46.92
N VAL A 321 35.88 -30.26 45.64
CA VAL A 321 36.30 -31.10 44.50
C VAL A 321 35.53 -32.41 44.39
N VAL A 322 34.58 -32.49 43.44
CA VAL A 322 34.35 -33.63 42.51
C VAL A 322 33.58 -33.10 41.27
N ASN A 323 34.21 -33.18 40.09
CA ASN A 323 33.58 -33.05 38.75
C ASN A 323 32.78 -34.32 38.40
N PRO A 324 31.79 -34.31 37.46
CA PRO A 324 32.10 -34.69 36.07
C PRO A 324 31.17 -33.96 35.04
N PRO A 325 31.09 -34.31 33.74
CA PRO A 325 31.74 -33.51 32.70
C PRO A 325 30.82 -33.02 31.56
N SER A 326 31.28 -31.96 30.88
CA SER A 326 31.15 -31.65 29.43
C SER A 326 29.86 -32.01 28.66
N SER A 327 29.23 -31.03 28.02
CA SER A 327 29.55 -30.62 26.63
C SER A 327 28.47 -29.72 26.01
N LEU A 328 28.88 -28.95 24.98
CA LEU A 328 28.11 -28.07 24.09
C LEU A 328 27.84 -26.67 24.68
N GLY A 329 28.54 -25.59 24.34
CA GLY A 329 29.31 -25.28 23.12
C GLY A 329 28.62 -24.16 22.35
N TRP A 330 28.58 -22.94 22.91
CA TRP A 330 28.21 -21.71 22.20
C TRP A 330 29.30 -20.65 22.38
N SER A 331 29.95 -20.30 21.28
CA SER A 331 30.88 -19.18 21.18
C SER A 331 30.12 -17.86 21.03
N PRO A 332 30.43 -16.80 21.78
CA PRO A 332 30.05 -15.46 21.42
C PRO A 332 31.10 -14.87 20.47
N ILE A 333 30.65 -14.44 19.29
CA ILE A 333 31.48 -13.72 18.33
C ILE A 333 31.83 -12.35 18.93
N THR A 334 33.12 -12.13 19.08
CA THR A 334 33.75 -10.85 19.41
C THR A 334 33.54 -9.82 18.30
N SER A 335 33.08 -8.64 18.69
CA SER A 335 33.04 -7.43 17.88
C SER A 335 34.45 -6.97 17.51
N ILE A 336 34.79 -7.07 16.23
CA ILE A 336 35.97 -6.40 15.64
C ILE A 336 35.52 -5.03 15.15
N SER A 337 35.98 -4.00 15.86
CA SER A 337 35.97 -2.61 15.44
C SER A 337 37.16 -2.33 14.52
N SER A 338 36.89 -1.97 13.27
CA SER A 338 37.85 -1.36 12.35
C SER A 338 37.29 -0.04 11.82
N PRO A 339 38.03 1.07 11.87
CA PRO A 339 37.58 2.35 11.34
C PRO A 339 37.95 2.43 9.84
N ILE A 340 36.96 2.43 8.96
CA ILE A 340 37.14 2.81 7.56
C ILE A 340 36.71 4.27 7.39
N GLN A 341 37.74 5.10 7.25
CA GLN A 341 37.68 6.52 6.93
C GLN A 341 37.30 6.66 5.45
N ARG A 342 36.04 7.01 5.17
CA ARG A 342 35.58 7.30 3.80
C ARG A 342 35.38 8.81 3.63
N ARG A 343 36.41 9.47 3.07
CA ARG A 343 36.24 10.78 2.41
C ARG A 343 35.34 10.57 1.19
N GLN A 344 34.25 11.30 1.11
CA GLN A 344 33.53 11.54 -0.14
C GLN A 344 33.56 13.04 -0.40
N ASP A 345 34.56 13.47 -1.18
CA ASP A 345 34.48 14.68 -1.98
C ASP A 345 33.94 14.23 -3.34
N SER A 346 32.64 14.39 -3.56
CA SER A 346 32.03 14.18 -4.87
C SER A 346 31.82 15.55 -5.52
N THR A 347 32.84 16.03 -6.22
CA THR A 347 32.73 17.17 -7.12
C THR A 347 31.94 16.73 -8.35
N VAL A 348 30.69 17.16 -8.44
CA VAL A 348 29.85 16.99 -9.64
C VAL A 348 30.45 17.84 -10.76
N ARG A 349 31.03 17.19 -11.78
CA ARG A 349 31.37 17.85 -13.05
C ARG A 349 30.16 17.81 -13.98
N PRO A 350 29.73 18.95 -14.55
CA PRO A 350 28.67 18.96 -15.53
C PRO A 350 29.09 18.19 -16.79
N PHE A 351 28.21 17.31 -17.25
CA PHE A 351 28.36 16.55 -18.47
C PHE A 351 28.18 17.48 -19.67
N MET A 352 29.24 17.73 -20.45
CA MET A 352 29.15 18.44 -21.72
C MET A 352 28.89 17.45 -22.84
N ILE A 353 27.76 17.64 -23.53
CA ILE A 353 27.38 16.88 -24.71
C ILE A 353 28.30 17.29 -25.88
N PRO A 354 28.90 16.35 -26.63
CA PRO A 354 29.73 16.69 -27.79
C PRO A 354 28.86 17.34 -28.87
N ARG A 355 29.24 18.56 -29.25
CA ARG A 355 28.67 19.29 -30.39
C ARG A 355 29.13 18.57 -31.66
N SER A 356 28.19 17.97 -32.40
CA SER A 356 28.46 17.41 -33.71
C SER A 356 28.64 18.55 -34.71
N ASP A 357 29.90 18.91 -34.96
CA ASP A 357 30.26 19.85 -36.00
C ASP A 357 29.96 19.24 -37.38
N ARG A 358 29.02 19.89 -38.06
CA ARG A 358 28.60 19.62 -39.42
C ARG A 358 29.72 20.09 -40.35
N GLN A 359 30.60 19.17 -40.75
CA GLN A 359 31.63 19.45 -41.74
C GLN A 359 30.99 19.46 -43.13
N THR A 360 30.69 20.66 -43.62
CA THR A 360 30.45 20.95 -45.03
C THR A 360 31.75 20.75 -45.81
N SER A 361 31.81 19.73 -46.66
CA SER A 361 32.79 19.65 -47.74
C SER A 361 32.13 20.11 -49.03
N GLU A 362 32.53 21.31 -49.45
CA GLU A 362 32.34 21.88 -50.77
C GLU A 362 33.70 21.86 -51.49
N VAL A 363 33.68 21.64 -52.83
CA VAL A 363 34.73 21.81 -53.88
C VAL A 363 34.73 20.55 -54.77
N ALA A 364 34.65 20.56 -56.10
CA ALA A 364 34.32 21.54 -57.14
C ALA A 364 34.26 20.78 -58.49
N GLN A 365 33.87 21.51 -59.55
CA GLN A 365 33.99 21.21 -61.00
C GLN A 365 32.83 20.39 -61.61
N SER A 366 32.24 20.72 -62.77
CA SER A 366 32.34 21.87 -63.69
C SER A 366 31.31 21.69 -64.83
N ASN A 367 30.75 22.81 -65.29
CA ASN A 367 30.30 23.14 -66.67
C ASN A 367 29.04 22.51 -67.32
N ALA A 368 28.21 23.45 -67.82
CA ALA A 368 27.54 23.50 -69.14
C ALA A 368 26.02 23.25 -69.23
N ALA A 369 25.34 24.34 -69.57
CA ALA A 369 24.30 24.53 -70.60
C ALA A 369 22.99 23.69 -70.59
N LEU A 370 21.88 24.45 -70.55
CA LEU A 370 20.60 24.26 -71.24
C LEU A 370 20.04 22.83 -71.42
N ALA A 371 18.97 22.51 -70.67
CA ALA A 371 17.69 22.06 -71.25
C ALA A 371 16.62 21.90 -70.15
N ARG A 372 15.38 22.29 -70.47
CA ARG A 372 14.17 21.90 -69.74
C ARG A 372 14.00 20.39 -69.79
N THR A 373 13.83 19.74 -68.65
CA THR A 373 12.96 18.55 -68.55
C THR A 373 12.49 18.37 -67.11
N ALA A 374 11.18 18.17 -66.95
CA ALA A 374 10.56 17.78 -65.70
C ALA A 374 11.14 16.46 -65.21
N SER A 375 11.48 16.37 -63.92
CA SER A 375 11.63 15.11 -63.21
C SER A 375 11.27 15.37 -61.75
N ALA A 376 10.10 14.87 -61.39
CA ALA A 376 9.66 14.72 -60.02
C ALA A 376 10.65 13.77 -59.32
N VAL A 377 11.39 14.30 -58.35
CA VAL A 377 12.08 13.51 -57.34
C VAL A 377 11.17 13.53 -56.12
N SER A 378 10.42 12.44 -55.95
CA SER A 378 9.67 12.14 -54.74
C SER A 378 10.66 11.96 -53.59
N GLN A 379 10.89 13.02 -52.82
CA GLN A 379 11.43 12.89 -51.46
C GLN A 379 10.31 12.34 -50.59
N ASP A 380 10.49 11.13 -50.11
CA ASP A 380 9.62 10.47 -49.15
C ASP A 380 9.58 11.31 -47.85
N PRO A 381 8.42 11.82 -47.42
CA PRO A 381 8.33 12.66 -46.24
C PRO A 381 8.41 11.77 -45.00
N GLY A 382 9.64 11.48 -44.58
CA GLY A 382 9.92 10.86 -43.29
C GLY A 382 9.21 11.64 -42.19
N THR A 383 8.30 10.95 -41.49
CA THR A 383 7.49 11.46 -40.40
C THR A 383 8.39 11.82 -39.23
N ASN A 384 8.91 13.05 -39.23
CA ASN A 384 9.66 13.61 -38.12
C ASN A 384 8.73 13.78 -36.91
N SER A 385 8.63 12.74 -36.07
CA SER A 385 7.99 12.83 -34.76
C SER A 385 8.85 13.71 -33.86
N GLN A 386 8.31 14.84 -33.42
CA GLN A 386 8.96 15.69 -32.44
C GLN A 386 8.50 15.27 -31.03
N VAL A 387 9.42 15.25 -30.07
CA VAL A 387 9.19 14.85 -28.69
C VAL A 387 9.45 16.04 -27.78
N TYR A 388 8.45 16.44 -27.00
CA TYR A 388 8.56 17.50 -26.01
C TYR A 388 8.53 16.88 -24.61
N VAL A 389 9.54 17.19 -23.80
CA VAL A 389 9.63 16.75 -22.39
C VAL A 389 9.43 17.96 -21.49
N ILE A 390 8.35 17.97 -20.72
CA ILE A 390 8.03 19.03 -19.77
C ILE A 390 8.56 18.61 -18.39
N HIS A 391 9.53 19.36 -17.89
CA HIS A 391 10.02 19.23 -16.53
C HIS A 391 9.25 20.19 -15.62
N HIS A 392 8.60 19.66 -14.58
CA HIS A 392 8.01 20.48 -13.53
C HIS A 392 9.06 20.74 -12.44
N ASP A 393 9.11 21.98 -11.93
CA ASP A 393 10.00 22.36 -10.81
C ASP A 393 9.50 21.83 -9.45
N SER A 394 8.23 21.40 -9.37
CA SER A 394 7.74 20.58 -8.27
C SER A 394 8.19 19.14 -8.47
N THR A 395 8.32 18.36 -7.40
CA THR A 395 8.81 16.97 -7.37
C THR A 395 7.91 15.94 -8.11
N ILE A 396 7.28 16.33 -9.21
CA ILE A 396 6.38 15.56 -10.05
C ILE A 396 7.19 14.97 -11.21
N SER A 397 6.87 13.74 -11.60
CA SER A 397 7.49 13.07 -12.74
C SER A 397 7.32 13.88 -14.03
N PRO A 398 8.35 13.95 -14.90
CA PRO A 398 8.28 14.68 -16.16
C PRO A 398 7.22 14.08 -17.09
N VAL A 399 6.54 14.94 -17.86
CA VAL A 399 5.53 14.53 -18.84
C VAL A 399 6.14 14.61 -20.24
N THR A 400 6.06 13.51 -21.00
CA THR A 400 6.53 13.46 -22.40
C THR A 400 5.32 13.50 -23.34
N ILE A 401 5.33 14.42 -24.29
CA ILE A 401 4.26 14.59 -25.28
C ILE A 401 4.83 14.21 -26.65
N PHE A 402 4.18 13.22 -27.29
CA PHE A 402 4.42 12.85 -28.68
C PHE A 402 3.36 13.49 -29.56
N HIS A 403 3.77 14.17 -30.62
CA HIS A 403 2.83 14.79 -31.55
C HIS A 403 3.29 14.62 -33.00
N GLN A 404 2.33 14.67 -33.92
CA GLN A 404 2.60 14.56 -35.35
C GLN A 404 3.14 15.89 -35.90
N SER A 405 4.04 15.83 -36.87
CA SER A 405 4.60 17.03 -37.53
C SER A 405 3.47 17.97 -37.98
N GLY A 406 3.49 19.21 -37.49
CA GLY A 406 2.49 20.26 -37.82
C GLY A 406 1.49 20.60 -36.72
N THR A 407 1.55 19.94 -35.56
CA THR A 407 0.81 20.39 -34.36
C THR A 407 1.59 21.48 -33.63
N GLU A 408 0.97 22.64 -33.42
CA GLU A 408 1.54 23.74 -32.63
C GLU A 408 1.32 23.46 -31.14
N ILE A 409 2.42 23.32 -30.40
CA ILE A 409 2.39 23.23 -28.93
C ILE A 409 2.63 24.62 -28.38
N VAL A 410 1.63 25.17 -27.69
CA VAL A 410 1.74 26.46 -27.01
C VAL A 410 1.92 26.22 -25.51
N GLU A 411 3.09 26.55 -24.98
CA GLU A 411 3.32 26.58 -23.53
C GLU A 411 2.57 27.78 -22.94
N LEU A 412 1.60 27.51 -22.07
CA LEU A 412 0.88 28.56 -21.36
C LEU A 412 1.68 29.00 -20.14
N PRO A 413 1.76 30.31 -19.82
CA PRO A 413 2.42 30.78 -18.61
C PRO A 413 1.83 30.10 -17.36
N PRO A 414 2.66 29.74 -16.37
CA PRO A 414 2.18 29.10 -15.15
C PRO A 414 1.12 29.99 -14.49
N ARG A 415 -0.13 29.49 -14.43
CA ARG A 415 -1.20 30.14 -13.68
C ARG A 415 -1.02 29.81 -12.20
N TYR A 416 -0.30 30.67 -11.50
CA TYR A 416 -0.32 30.63 -10.04
C TYR A 416 -1.74 30.93 -9.59
N PRO A 417 -2.37 30.09 -8.75
CA PRO A 417 -3.63 30.47 -8.13
C PRO A 417 -3.39 31.80 -7.42
N HIS A 418 -4.19 32.81 -7.74
CA HIS A 418 -4.17 34.07 -7.03
C HIS A 418 -4.29 33.73 -5.54
N ARG A 419 -3.21 33.91 -4.79
CA ARG A 419 -3.29 33.90 -3.33
C ARG A 419 -4.36 34.93 -3.01
N LEU A 420 -5.52 34.46 -2.54
CA LEU A 420 -6.47 35.29 -1.85
C LEU A 420 -5.71 35.82 -0.64
N SER A 421 -5.15 37.02 -0.80
CA SER A 421 -4.67 37.84 0.29
C SER A 421 -5.88 38.10 1.17
N THR A 422 -6.06 37.22 2.14
CA THR A 422 -6.86 37.48 3.34
C THR A 422 -6.16 38.63 4.04
N GLN A 423 -6.56 39.83 3.64
CA GLN A 423 -6.27 41.07 4.33
C GLN A 423 -6.96 40.94 5.69
N ASN A 424 -6.19 40.53 6.69
CA ASN A 424 -6.54 40.71 8.09
C ASN A 424 -6.58 42.23 8.32
N GLU A 425 -7.75 42.83 8.13
CA GLU A 425 -8.07 44.10 8.77
C GLU A 425 -8.35 43.80 10.24
N ASP A 426 -7.48 44.30 11.12
CA ASP A 426 -7.71 44.41 12.56
C ASP A 426 -9.04 45.16 12.81
N PRO A 427 -9.99 44.61 13.58
CA PRO A 427 -11.08 45.40 14.09
C PRO A 427 -10.62 46.14 15.34
N ARG A 428 -10.55 47.46 15.23
CA ARG A 428 -10.58 48.38 16.37
C ARG A 428 -11.85 48.11 17.19
N GLU A 429 -11.64 48.01 18.50
CA GLU A 429 -12.65 48.22 19.53
C GLU A 429 -13.48 49.48 19.23
N ASP A 430 -14.80 49.32 19.18
CA ASP A 430 -15.72 50.34 19.67
C ASP A 430 -17.02 49.66 20.11
N ASP A 431 -17.42 50.01 21.33
CA ASP A 431 -18.64 49.65 22.02
C ASP A 431 -19.91 49.97 21.21
N ASN A 432 -20.83 49.01 21.05
CA ASN A 432 -22.23 49.30 21.38
C ASN A 432 -23.17 48.09 21.45
N ALA A 433 -24.19 48.29 22.27
CA ALA A 433 -25.24 47.38 22.67
C ALA A 433 -26.14 46.85 21.54
N GLY A 434 -26.62 45.61 21.73
CA GLY A 434 -28.02 45.27 21.45
C GLY A 434 -28.29 44.28 20.31
N GLY A 435 -28.73 43.08 20.69
CA GLY A 435 -29.88 42.45 20.05
C GLY A 435 -29.63 41.41 18.95
N ASN A 436 -30.23 40.24 19.19
CA ASN A 436 -30.76 39.28 18.21
C ASN A 436 -29.80 38.40 17.40
N ARG A 437 -29.52 37.26 18.04
CA ARG A 437 -29.52 35.89 17.49
C ARG A 437 -30.14 35.76 16.09
N ALA A 438 -29.29 35.61 15.07
CA ALA A 438 -29.61 34.92 13.83
C ALA A 438 -28.41 34.07 13.40
N GLN A 439 -28.73 32.85 13.00
CA GLN A 439 -27.84 31.73 12.68
C GLN A 439 -27.33 31.87 11.23
N PRO A 440 -26.02 31.76 10.93
CA PRO A 440 -25.57 31.76 9.55
C PRO A 440 -25.61 30.33 8.99
N THR A 441 -26.51 30.11 8.04
CA THR A 441 -26.46 28.97 7.12
C THR A 441 -25.33 29.17 6.13
N ASP A 442 -24.36 28.26 6.19
CA ASP A 442 -23.30 28.06 5.23
C ASP A 442 -23.90 27.69 3.86
N ARG A 443 -23.84 28.61 2.89
CA ARG A 443 -24.24 28.38 1.50
C ARG A 443 -23.00 28.23 0.65
N GLY A 444 -22.67 26.97 0.35
CA GLY A 444 -21.68 26.61 -0.66
C GLY A 444 -22.00 27.23 -2.01
N ILE A 445 -20.94 27.71 -2.67
CA ILE A 445 -20.94 28.28 -4.01
C ILE A 445 -21.36 27.19 -5.00
N ILE A 446 -22.56 27.32 -5.57
CA ILE A 446 -23.04 26.49 -6.67
C ILE A 446 -22.46 27.07 -7.97
N LEU A 447 -21.52 26.35 -8.58
CA LEU A 447 -21.12 26.57 -9.96
C LEU A 447 -22.28 26.17 -10.88
N ASN A 448 -23.01 27.18 -11.36
CA ASN A 448 -23.98 27.00 -12.43
C ASN A 448 -23.21 26.86 -13.76
N GLU A 449 -23.09 25.63 -14.25
CA GLU A 449 -22.72 25.37 -15.63
C GLU A 449 -23.92 25.65 -16.55
N PRO A 450 -23.79 26.45 -17.62
CA PRO A 450 -24.89 26.71 -18.55
C PRO A 450 -25.29 25.42 -19.29
N ARG A 451 -26.55 25.02 -19.14
CA ARG A 451 -27.12 23.85 -19.84
C ARG A 451 -27.03 24.02 -21.36
N ARG A 452 -26.55 22.98 -22.05
CA ARG A 452 -26.68 22.86 -23.50
C ARG A 452 -28.14 22.55 -23.88
N PRO A 453 -28.74 23.24 -24.86
CA PRO A 453 -30.07 22.90 -25.36
C PRO A 453 -30.03 21.53 -26.07
N GLY A 454 -30.83 20.57 -25.63
CA GLY A 454 -31.06 19.29 -26.33
C GLY A 454 -30.79 18.01 -25.53
N GLU A 455 -30.35 18.09 -24.28
CA GLU A 455 -30.07 16.89 -23.49
C GLU A 455 -31.35 16.27 -22.90
N ALA A 456 -31.59 14.99 -23.21
CA ALA A 456 -32.78 14.24 -22.84
C ALA A 456 -32.85 14.03 -21.31
N ARG A 457 -34.01 14.34 -20.72
CA ARG A 457 -34.29 14.10 -19.30
C ARG A 457 -34.23 12.61 -18.96
N LYS A 458 -33.38 12.24 -17.99
CA LYS A 458 -33.41 10.93 -17.35
C LYS A 458 -34.71 10.79 -16.53
N PRO A 459 -35.47 9.69 -16.66
CA PRO A 459 -36.71 9.53 -15.92
C PRO A 459 -36.45 9.39 -14.41
N VAL A 460 -37.26 10.10 -13.63
CA VAL A 460 -37.26 10.05 -12.17
C VAL A 460 -37.73 8.67 -11.74
N HIS A 461 -36.89 7.94 -11.03
CA HIS A 461 -37.21 6.62 -10.52
C HIS A 461 -38.17 6.75 -9.33
N THR A 462 -39.47 6.58 -9.60
CA THR A 462 -40.49 6.52 -8.56
C THR A 462 -40.38 5.19 -7.82
N ARG A 463 -40.13 5.30 -6.51
CA ARG A 463 -40.11 4.22 -5.51
C ARG A 463 -41.50 3.55 -5.46
N MET A 464 -41.64 2.34 -5.99
CA MET A 464 -42.85 1.54 -5.78
C MET A 464 -42.85 0.93 -4.38
N GLN A 465 -43.91 1.25 -3.65
CA GLN A 465 -44.29 0.65 -2.37
C GLN A 465 -44.90 -0.75 -2.59
N ASN A 466 -44.63 -1.60 -1.61
CA ASN A 466 -45.21 -2.91 -1.32
C ASN A 466 -46.68 -3.12 -1.74
N PHE A 467 -46.99 -4.32 -2.23
CA PHE A 467 -48.23 -5.04 -1.90
C PHE A 467 -47.95 -6.55 -1.70
N PRO A 468 -48.76 -7.26 -0.90
CA PRO A 468 -48.45 -8.58 -0.36
C PRO A 468 -49.14 -9.75 -1.10
N ARG A 469 -48.64 -10.94 -0.75
CA ARG A 469 -49.01 -12.33 -1.12
C ARG A 469 -48.38 -12.90 -2.38
#